data_AF-A0A2N3FGH1-F1
#
_entry.id   AF-A0A2N3FGH1-F1
#
_cell.length_a   1.000
_cell.length_b   1.000
_cell.length_c   1.000
_cell.angle_alpha   90.00
_cell.angle_beta   90.00
_cell.angle_gamma   90.00
#
_symmetry.space_group_name_H-M   'P 1'
#
loop_
_entity.id
_entity.type
_entity.pdbx_description
1 polymer ?
#
loop_
_entity_poly.entity_id
_entity_poly.type
_entity_poly.pdbx_seq_one_letter_code
_entity_poly.pdbx_strand_id
1 'polypeptide(L)'
;MARITKIVAVMLACVLVLGIAGCDQTKDANAAISVANGLSQEYAALDEKIATLMDEASTAEMTPAGVVPGIAALDEASAKFAERKKIIGQIKAEFQKIESYDVADEIKTYATQQVEIAELLGQMDDFGIKLIADTKSLYELIKADSDDTAKVNELSTSIAEVSQQLSDLDSQVTEKQTASDAYFIDSGLGR
;
A
#
# COMPACT_ATOMS: atom_id res chain seq x y z
N MET A 1 2.64 -6.25 19.08
CA MET A 1 2.15 -5.64 17.83
C MET A 1 1.10 -6.57 17.26
N ALA A 2 -0.17 -6.16 17.30
CA ALA A 2 -1.23 -6.92 16.66
C ALA A 2 -0.93 -6.94 15.16
N ARG A 3 -0.90 -8.14 14.57
CA ARG A 3 -0.74 -8.39 13.13
C ARG A 3 -1.50 -7.34 12.31
N ILE A 4 -0.79 -6.36 11.75
CA ILE A 4 -1.26 -5.58 10.59
C ILE A 4 -1.14 -6.53 9.39
N THR A 5 -1.88 -7.63 9.43
CA THR A 5 -1.88 -8.69 8.41
C THR A 5 -3.33 -9.00 8.06
N LYS A 6 -4.12 -7.95 7.90
CA LYS A 6 -5.47 -8.08 7.40
C LYS A 6 -5.73 -6.98 6.39
N ILE A 7 -5.83 -7.44 5.15
CA ILE A 7 -6.67 -6.87 4.10
C ILE A 7 -5.99 -5.73 3.35
N VAL A 8 -5.21 -6.10 2.34
CA VAL A 8 -5.42 -5.49 1.02
C VAL A 8 -5.65 -6.64 0.06
N ALA A 9 -6.86 -7.20 0.12
CA ALA A 9 -7.35 -7.99 -1.01
C ALA A 9 -7.50 -7.00 -2.16
N VAL A 10 -6.41 -6.75 -2.88
CA VAL A 10 -6.48 -5.90 -4.06
C VAL A 10 -7.42 -6.59 -5.01
N MET A 11 -8.59 -5.97 -5.23
CA MET A 11 -9.60 -6.49 -6.14
C MET A 11 -8.94 -6.78 -7.48
N LEU A 12 -8.95 -8.06 -7.84
CA LEU A 12 -8.94 -8.46 -9.24
C LEU A 12 -10.27 -7.96 -9.80
N ALA A 13 -10.29 -6.76 -10.40
CA ALA A 13 -11.43 -6.32 -11.18
C ALA A 13 -11.61 -7.34 -12.31
N CYS A 14 -12.61 -8.21 -12.22
CA CYS A 14 -12.96 -9.09 -13.33
C CYS A 14 -13.14 -8.22 -14.57
N VAL A 15 -12.58 -8.69 -15.70
CA VAL A 15 -12.64 -8.01 -17.00
C VAL A 15 -14.08 -7.54 -17.25
N LEU A 16 -14.27 -6.23 -17.46
CA LEU A 16 -15.54 -5.64 -17.88
C LEU A 16 -15.99 -6.33 -19.17
N VAL A 17 -16.92 -7.29 -19.11
CA VAL A 17 -17.48 -7.93 -20.31
C VAL A 17 -18.60 -7.06 -20.87
N LEU A 18 -18.27 -5.82 -21.24
CA LEU A 18 -19.18 -4.96 -21.99
C LEU A 18 -18.92 -5.15 -23.49
N GLY A 19 -19.48 -6.24 -24.01
CA GLY A 19 -19.62 -6.49 -25.44
C GLY A 19 -20.65 -5.54 -26.05
N ILE A 20 -20.31 -4.25 -26.16
CA ILE A 20 -21.04 -3.32 -27.03
C ILE A 20 -20.08 -2.92 -28.15
N ALA A 21 -20.27 -3.54 -29.30
CA ALA A 21 -19.56 -3.22 -30.53
C ALA A 21 -19.79 -1.73 -30.86
N GLY A 22 -18.80 -0.87 -30.62
CA GLY A 22 -18.94 0.54 -31.01
C GLY A 22 -17.85 1.55 -30.63
N CYS A 23 -17.04 1.36 -29.58
CA CYS A 23 -16.07 2.39 -29.19
C CYS A 23 -14.68 1.82 -28.88
N ASP A 24 -13.66 2.24 -29.65
CA ASP A 24 -12.26 1.82 -29.47
C ASP A 24 -11.75 2.11 -28.05
N GLN A 25 -12.25 3.18 -27.41
CA GLN A 25 -11.82 3.59 -26.08
C GLN A 25 -12.35 2.70 -24.94
N THR A 26 -13.44 1.94 -25.14
CA THR A 26 -13.87 0.92 -24.17
C THR A 26 -12.84 -0.21 -24.08
N LYS A 27 -12.25 -0.60 -25.22
CA LYS A 27 -11.17 -1.59 -25.25
C LYS A 27 -9.92 -1.05 -24.57
N ASP A 28 -9.59 0.23 -24.76
CA ASP A 28 -8.46 0.87 -24.10
C ASP A 28 -8.66 1.02 -22.59
N ALA A 29 -9.90 1.30 -22.13
CA ALA A 29 -10.25 1.27 -20.72
C ALA A 29 -10.05 -0.12 -20.11
N ASN A 30 -10.52 -1.16 -20.78
CA ASN A 30 -10.33 -2.55 -20.36
C ASN A 30 -8.85 -2.94 -20.32
N ALA A 31 -8.05 -2.46 -21.27
CA ALA A 31 -6.61 -2.69 -21.29
C ALA A 31 -5.93 -2.02 -20.09
N ALA A 32 -6.28 -0.76 -19.78
CA ALA A 32 -5.75 -0.05 -18.61
C ALA A 32 -6.09 -0.77 -17.29
N ILE A 33 -7.35 -1.19 -17.13
CA ILE A 33 -7.80 -1.98 -15.97
C ILE A 33 -7.04 -3.31 -15.88
N SER A 34 -6.85 -4.00 -17.02
CA SER A 34 -6.10 -5.26 -17.04
C SER A 34 -4.63 -5.07 -16.65
N VAL A 35 -3.99 -3.97 -17.06
CA VAL A 35 -2.62 -3.64 -16.65
C VAL A 35 -2.57 -3.34 -15.15
N ALA A 36 -3.49 -2.53 -14.65
CA ALA A 36 -3.61 -2.23 -13.22
C ALA A 36 -3.79 -3.52 -12.40
N ASN A 37 -4.64 -4.44 -12.84
CA ASN A 37 -4.83 -5.74 -12.19
C ASN A 37 -3.56 -6.60 -12.16
N GLY A 38 -2.74 -6.56 -13.22
CA GLY A 38 -1.44 -7.24 -13.23
C GLY A 38 -0.49 -6.65 -12.18
N LEU A 39 -0.40 -5.32 -12.15
CA LEU A 39 0.39 -4.58 -11.17
C LEU A 39 -0.09 -4.82 -9.73
N SER A 40 -1.39 -4.98 -9.51
CA SER A 40 -1.98 -5.34 -8.22
C SER A 40 -1.48 -6.67 -7.65
N GLN A 41 -1.13 -7.63 -8.49
CA GLN A 41 -0.53 -8.89 -8.04
C GLN A 41 0.92 -8.66 -7.55
N GLU A 42 1.68 -7.82 -8.25
CA GLU A 42 3.03 -7.43 -7.84
C GLU A 42 2.98 -6.64 -6.51
N TYR A 43 2.01 -5.75 -6.36
CA TYR A 43 1.74 -5.05 -5.10
C TYR A 43 1.53 -6.03 -3.95
N ALA A 44 0.66 -7.04 -4.12
CA ALA A 44 0.36 -8.01 -3.07
C ALA A 44 1.60 -8.85 -2.70
N ALA A 45 2.41 -9.24 -3.67
CA ALA A 45 3.66 -9.97 -3.42
C ALA A 45 4.70 -9.10 -2.68
N LEU A 46 4.73 -7.80 -2.93
CA LEU A 46 5.58 -6.87 -2.18
C LEU A 46 5.07 -6.63 -0.76
N ASP A 47 3.76 -6.52 -0.56
CA ASP A 47 3.15 -6.41 0.76
C ASP A 47 3.48 -7.61 1.67
N GLU A 48 3.36 -8.83 1.15
CA GLU A 48 3.73 -10.04 1.90
C GLU A 48 5.22 -10.07 2.29
N LYS A 49 6.11 -9.65 1.38
CA LYS A 49 7.55 -9.55 1.66
C LYS A 49 7.85 -8.50 2.73
N ILE A 50 7.24 -7.32 2.62
CA ILE A 50 7.37 -6.26 3.62
C ILE A 50 6.92 -6.77 4.98
N ALA A 51 5.75 -7.42 5.06
CA ALA A 51 5.24 -7.97 6.31
C ALA A 51 6.22 -9.00 6.92
N THR A 52 6.79 -9.87 6.09
CA THR A 52 7.79 -10.86 6.52
C THR A 52 9.04 -10.19 7.10
N LEU A 53 9.58 -9.17 6.41
CA LEU A 53 10.77 -8.43 6.86
C LEU A 53 10.50 -7.63 8.15
N MET A 54 9.31 -7.06 8.28
CA MET A 54 8.90 -6.36 9.50
C MET A 54 8.75 -7.34 10.68
N ASP A 55 8.20 -8.53 10.45
CA ASP A 55 8.15 -9.60 11.45
C ASP A 55 9.57 -10.02 11.85
N GLU A 56 10.47 -10.27 10.90
CA GLU A 56 11.88 -10.60 11.15
C GLU A 56 12.55 -9.53 12.01
N ALA A 57 12.42 -8.25 11.63
CA ALA A 57 12.96 -7.12 12.40
C ALA A 57 12.44 -7.11 13.84
N SER A 58 11.14 -7.36 14.03
CA SER A 58 10.51 -7.34 15.36
C SER A 58 10.99 -8.45 16.30
N THR A 59 11.54 -9.53 15.75
CA THR A 59 12.10 -10.66 16.53
C THR A 59 13.56 -10.45 16.94
N ALA A 60 14.19 -9.35 16.53
CA ALA A 60 15.57 -9.05 16.88
C ALA A 60 15.77 -8.96 18.40
N GLU A 61 16.90 -9.49 18.88
CA GLU A 61 17.25 -9.37 20.28
C GLU A 61 17.68 -7.93 20.58
N MET A 62 17.16 -7.34 21.67
CA MET A 62 17.44 -5.96 22.08
C MET A 62 18.81 -5.82 22.76
N THR A 63 19.87 -6.22 22.06
CA THR A 63 21.27 -6.10 22.44
C THR A 63 22.07 -5.49 21.30
N PRO A 64 23.27 -4.94 21.54
CA PRO A 64 24.04 -4.29 20.47
C PRO A 64 24.31 -5.16 19.24
N ALA A 65 24.58 -6.46 19.45
CA ALA A 65 24.75 -7.42 18.36
C ALA A 65 23.41 -7.98 17.82
N GLY A 66 22.43 -8.14 18.70
CA GLY A 66 21.14 -8.75 18.41
C GLY A 66 20.25 -7.94 17.47
N VAL A 67 20.39 -6.60 17.48
CA VAL A 67 19.62 -5.70 16.61
C VAL A 67 20.17 -5.61 15.18
N VAL A 68 21.39 -6.10 14.91
CA VAL A 68 22.04 -5.97 13.60
C VAL A 68 21.24 -6.65 12.47
N PRO A 69 20.73 -7.89 12.63
CA PRO A 69 19.85 -8.49 11.65
C PRO A 69 18.54 -7.73 11.49
N GLY A 70 17.98 -7.18 12.58
CA GLY A 70 16.76 -6.38 12.52
C GLY A 70 16.93 -5.07 11.75
N ILE A 71 18.08 -4.41 11.87
CA ILE A 71 18.43 -3.23 11.06
C ILE A 71 18.49 -3.61 9.58
N ALA A 72 19.10 -4.74 9.23
CA ALA A 72 19.19 -5.20 7.85
C ALA A 72 17.81 -5.51 7.26
N ALA A 73 16.93 -6.16 8.03
CA ALA A 73 15.55 -6.43 7.62
C ALA A 73 14.74 -5.13 7.42
N LEU A 74 14.92 -4.13 8.29
CA LEU A 74 14.31 -2.80 8.13
C LEU A 74 14.81 -2.07 6.88
N ASP A 75 16.10 -2.18 6.55
CA ASP A 75 16.65 -1.60 5.31
C ASP A 75 16.07 -2.26 4.06
N GLU A 76 15.93 -3.58 4.06
CA GLU A 76 15.29 -4.30 2.96
C GLU A 76 13.79 -3.96 2.86
N ALA A 77 13.08 -3.90 3.99
CA ALA A 77 11.67 -3.52 4.03
C ALA A 77 11.46 -2.11 3.44
N SER A 78 12.32 -1.15 3.80
CA SER A 78 12.29 0.21 3.24
C SER A 78 12.45 0.23 1.72
N ALA A 79 13.38 -0.58 1.18
CA ALA A 79 13.55 -0.72 -0.26
C ALA A 79 12.30 -1.33 -0.93
N LYS A 80 11.65 -2.31 -0.30
CA LYS A 80 10.41 -2.92 -0.80
C LYS A 80 9.22 -1.98 -0.74
N PHE A 81 9.11 -1.13 0.28
CA PHE A 81 8.14 -0.03 0.28
C PHE A 81 8.36 0.93 -0.90
N ALA A 82 9.60 1.29 -1.22
CA ALA A 82 9.89 2.14 -2.37
C ALA A 82 9.52 1.47 -3.72
N GLU A 83 9.78 0.17 -3.86
CA GLU A 83 9.31 -0.63 -5.00
C GLU A 83 7.77 -0.62 -5.08
N ARG A 84 7.08 -0.87 -3.96
CA ARG A 84 5.61 -0.91 -3.88
C ARG A 84 4.98 0.44 -4.22
N LYS A 85 5.56 1.53 -3.73
CA LYS A 85 5.12 2.90 -4.06
C LYS A 85 5.17 3.19 -5.56
N LYS A 86 6.18 2.67 -6.26
CA LYS A 86 6.26 2.79 -7.73
C LYS A 86 5.11 2.02 -8.40
N ILE A 87 4.80 0.81 -7.94
CA ILE A 87 3.66 0.02 -8.43
C ILE A 87 2.34 0.76 -8.20
N ILE A 88 2.10 1.30 -7.00
CA ILE A 88 0.93 2.13 -6.70
C ILE A 88 0.83 3.32 -7.68
N GLY A 89 1.94 4.01 -7.94
CA GLY A 89 1.98 5.11 -8.90
C GLY A 89 1.63 4.69 -10.33
N GLN A 90 2.04 3.49 -10.75
CA GLN A 90 1.67 2.92 -12.06
C GLN A 90 0.19 2.54 -12.12
N ILE A 91 -0.35 1.88 -11.08
CA ILE A 91 -1.78 1.57 -10.96
C ILE A 91 -2.61 2.85 -11.07
N LYS A 92 -2.25 3.88 -10.29
CA LYS A 92 -2.89 5.20 -10.33
C LYS A 92 -2.88 5.77 -11.75
N ALA A 93 -1.73 5.75 -12.42
CA ALA A 93 -1.58 6.29 -13.77
C ALA A 93 -2.46 5.55 -14.80
N GLU A 94 -2.63 4.23 -14.68
CA GLU A 94 -3.52 3.47 -15.56
C GLU A 94 -4.99 3.89 -15.38
N PHE A 95 -5.46 3.98 -14.13
CA PHE A 95 -6.84 4.42 -13.87
C PHE A 95 -7.09 5.87 -14.26
N GLN A 96 -6.11 6.76 -14.10
CA GLN A 96 -6.23 8.17 -14.53
C GLN A 96 -6.45 8.32 -16.04
N LYS A 97 -5.97 7.40 -16.88
CA LYS A 97 -6.23 7.46 -18.33
C LYS A 97 -7.71 7.41 -18.66
N ILE A 98 -8.46 6.62 -17.88
CA ILE A 98 -9.88 6.31 -18.12
C ILE A 98 -10.77 7.55 -18.00
N GLU A 99 -10.37 8.55 -17.21
CA GLU A 99 -11.09 9.82 -17.06
C GLU A 99 -11.31 10.52 -18.42
N SER A 100 -10.34 10.39 -19.33
CA SER A 100 -10.35 11.02 -20.65
C SER A 100 -11.04 10.21 -21.75
N TYR A 101 -11.45 8.97 -21.46
CA TYR A 101 -12.02 8.07 -22.46
C TYR A 101 -13.53 8.32 -22.64
N ASP A 102 -14.04 8.11 -23.85
CA ASP A 102 -15.48 8.10 -24.15
C ASP A 102 -16.09 6.75 -23.76
N VAL A 103 -16.19 6.53 -22.45
CA VAL A 103 -16.78 5.36 -21.80
C VAL A 103 -17.88 5.78 -20.85
N ALA A 104 -18.69 4.82 -20.42
CA ALA A 104 -19.78 5.03 -19.49
C ALA A 104 -19.30 5.72 -18.18
N ASP A 105 -20.13 6.59 -17.62
CA ASP A 105 -19.80 7.36 -16.41
C ASP A 105 -19.54 6.45 -15.22
N GLU A 106 -20.12 5.26 -15.21
CA GLU A 106 -19.88 4.25 -14.18
C GLU A 106 -18.43 3.74 -14.20
N ILE A 107 -17.86 3.56 -15.39
CA ILE A 107 -16.46 3.14 -15.55
C ILE A 107 -15.53 4.27 -15.08
N LYS A 108 -15.85 5.53 -15.40
CA LYS A 108 -15.09 6.69 -14.94
C LYS A 108 -15.16 6.84 -13.42
N THR A 109 -16.34 6.68 -12.84
CA THR A 109 -16.55 6.75 -11.39
C THR A 109 -15.75 5.67 -10.67
N TYR A 110 -15.79 4.43 -11.17
CA TYR A 110 -14.97 3.35 -10.64
C TYR A 110 -13.47 3.68 -10.73
N ALA A 111 -13.00 4.16 -11.88
CA ALA A 111 -11.60 4.55 -12.05
C ALA A 111 -11.17 5.66 -11.07
N THR A 112 -12.01 6.68 -10.85
CA THR A 112 -11.76 7.74 -9.86
C THR A 112 -11.63 7.17 -8.45
N GLN A 113 -12.52 6.26 -8.04
CA GLN A 113 -12.41 5.61 -6.73
C GLN A 113 -11.10 4.82 -6.58
N GLN A 114 -10.67 4.12 -7.64
CA GLN A 114 -9.39 3.40 -7.64
C GLN A 114 -8.19 4.34 -7.55
N VAL A 115 -8.25 5.52 -8.17
CA VAL A 115 -7.23 6.58 -8.02
C VAL A 115 -7.16 7.07 -6.57
N GLU A 116 -8.30 7.33 -5.92
CA GLU A 116 -8.33 7.74 -4.51
C GLU A 116 -7.77 6.66 -3.57
N ILE A 117 -8.10 5.38 -3.81
CA ILE A 117 -7.54 4.25 -3.05
C ILE A 117 -6.02 4.20 -3.23
N ALA A 118 -5.52 4.34 -4.47
CA ALA A 118 -4.08 4.37 -4.74
C ALA A 118 -3.38 5.55 -4.05
N GLU A 119 -4.03 6.71 -3.93
CA GLU A 119 -3.50 7.85 -3.18
C GLU A 119 -3.34 7.56 -1.70
N LEU A 120 -4.35 6.96 -1.07
CA LEU A 120 -4.28 6.57 0.34
C LEU A 120 -3.22 5.49 0.58
N LEU A 121 -3.11 4.49 -0.30
CA LEU A 121 -2.06 3.49 -0.23
C LEU A 121 -0.66 4.13 -0.35
N GLY A 122 -0.50 5.12 -1.22
CA GLY A 122 0.75 5.90 -1.31
C GLY A 122 1.08 6.65 -0.02
N GLN A 123 0.08 7.20 0.67
CA GLN A 123 0.27 7.83 1.98
C GLN A 123 0.63 6.81 3.06
N MET A 124 0.00 5.63 3.05
CA MET A 124 0.37 4.53 3.95
C MET A 124 1.84 4.12 3.76
N ASP A 125 2.32 4.05 2.52
CA ASP A 125 3.73 3.73 2.24
C ASP A 125 4.68 4.82 2.76
N ASP A 126 4.32 6.09 2.65
CA ASP A 126 5.12 7.20 3.19
C ASP A 126 5.23 7.13 4.72
N PHE A 127 4.12 6.83 5.41
CA PHE A 127 4.14 6.62 6.85
C PHE A 127 4.85 5.32 7.25
N GLY A 128 4.72 4.25 6.48
CA GLY A 128 5.43 2.99 6.69
C GLY A 128 6.95 3.16 6.61
N ILE A 129 7.43 3.89 5.61
CA ILE A 129 8.86 4.24 5.47
C ILE A 129 9.33 5.09 6.66
N LYS A 130 8.53 6.06 7.11
CA LYS A 130 8.85 6.87 8.29
C LYS A 130 8.93 6.01 9.56
N LEU A 131 7.97 5.11 9.76
CA LEU A 131 7.95 4.18 10.89
C LEU A 131 9.21 3.30 10.91
N ILE A 132 9.60 2.78 9.74
CA ILE A 132 10.84 2.00 9.59
C ILE A 132 12.06 2.84 9.95
N ALA A 133 12.16 4.07 9.46
CA ALA A 133 13.29 4.94 9.74
C ALA A 133 13.43 5.27 11.23
N ASP A 134 12.31 5.57 11.90
CA ASP A 134 12.30 5.86 13.34
C ASP A 134 12.64 4.59 14.16
N THR A 135 12.12 3.43 13.77
CA THR A 135 12.43 2.13 14.42
C THR A 135 13.89 1.74 14.22
N LYS A 136 14.42 1.92 13.01
CA LYS A 136 15.83 1.67 12.71
C LYS A 136 16.72 2.58 13.56
N SER A 137 16.35 3.85 13.72
CA SER A 137 17.09 4.78 14.57
C SER A 137 17.14 4.31 16.03
N LEU A 138 16.05 3.74 16.56
CA LEU A 138 16.06 3.10 17.89
C LEU A 138 17.03 1.90 17.94
N TYR A 139 17.02 1.06 16.92
CA TYR A 139 17.95 -0.09 16.86
C TYR A 139 19.41 0.36 16.73
N GLU A 140 19.68 1.44 16.02
CA GLU A 140 21.01 2.03 15.92
C GLU A 140 21.49 2.58 17.28
N LEU A 141 20.61 3.17 18.10
CA LEU A 141 20.94 3.56 19.47
C LEU A 141 21.30 2.35 20.33
N ILE A 142 20.54 1.25 20.23
CA ILE A 142 20.84 -0.01 20.93
C ILE A 142 22.18 -0.59 20.47
N LYS A 143 22.43 -0.60 19.15
CA LYS A 143 23.70 -1.04 18.56
C LYS A 143 24.89 -0.24 19.06
N ALA A 144 24.70 1.05 19.26
CA ALA A 144 25.73 1.96 19.77
C ALA A 144 25.89 1.92 21.30
N ASP A 145 25.06 1.15 22.02
CA ASP A 145 24.97 1.16 23.49
C ASP A 145 24.76 2.58 24.03
N SER A 146 23.92 3.36 23.33
CA SER A 146 23.66 4.77 23.65
C SER A 146 22.73 4.92 24.85
N ASP A 147 23.01 5.90 25.70
CA ASP A 147 22.20 6.31 26.85
C ASP A 147 21.34 7.56 26.56
N ASP A 148 21.18 7.94 25.28
CA ASP A 148 20.38 9.10 24.86
C ASP A 148 18.87 8.86 25.02
N THR A 149 18.43 8.94 26.28
CA THR A 149 17.02 8.79 26.66
C THR A 149 16.11 9.84 26.04
N ALA A 150 16.63 11.04 25.75
CA ALA A 150 15.87 12.08 25.09
C ALA A 150 15.51 11.66 23.66
N LYS A 151 16.48 11.12 22.91
CA LYS A 151 16.24 10.62 21.56
C LYS A 151 15.35 9.39 21.54
N VAL A 152 15.51 8.47 22.50
CA VAL A 152 14.60 7.31 22.64
C VAL A 152 13.16 7.75 22.85
N ASN A 153 12.92 8.74 23.71
CA ASN A 153 11.57 9.26 23.95
C ASN A 153 10.98 9.95 22.71
N GLU A 154 11.78 10.80 22.04
CA GLU A 154 11.37 11.45 20.78
C GLU A 154 10.94 10.42 19.72
N LEU A 155 11.79 9.42 19.48
CA LEU A 155 11.52 8.37 18.49
C LEU A 155 10.30 7.53 18.89
N SER A 156 10.15 7.19 20.18
CA SER A 156 9.00 6.42 20.66
C SER A 156 7.68 7.18 20.49
N THR A 157 7.68 8.48 20.73
CA THR A 157 6.52 9.34 20.47
C THR A 157 6.20 9.40 18.97
N SER A 158 7.21 9.65 18.12
CA SER A 158 7.04 9.66 16.66
C SER A 158 6.47 8.33 16.14
N ILE A 159 7.00 7.20 16.62
CA ILE A 159 6.51 5.86 16.28
C ILE A 159 5.04 5.68 16.67
N ALA A 160 4.64 6.13 17.88
CA ALA A 160 3.27 6.00 18.34
C ALA A 160 2.30 6.84 17.51
N GLU A 161 2.67 8.08 17.17
CA GLU A 161 1.90 8.98 16.31
C GLU A 161 1.74 8.39 14.90
N VAL A 162 2.85 7.97 14.27
CA VAL A 162 2.83 7.37 12.93
C VAL A 162 2.03 6.06 12.91
N SER A 163 2.13 5.24 13.96
CA SER A 163 1.34 4.00 14.07
C SER A 163 -0.16 4.29 14.15
N GLN A 164 -0.57 5.35 14.85
CA GLN A 164 -1.97 5.77 14.88
C GLN A 164 -2.42 6.26 13.50
N GLN A 165 -1.61 7.09 12.82
CA GLN A 165 -1.91 7.58 11.47
C GLN A 165 -2.06 6.42 10.47
N LEU A 166 -1.20 5.41 10.56
CA LEU A 166 -1.30 4.20 9.76
C LEU A 166 -2.60 3.43 10.03
N SER A 167 -2.99 3.31 11.30
CA SER A 167 -4.27 2.67 11.67
C SER A 167 -5.49 3.44 11.12
N ASP A 168 -5.45 4.77 11.16
CA ASP A 168 -6.54 5.60 10.66
C ASP A 168 -6.62 5.53 9.12
N LEU A 169 -5.48 5.48 8.43
CA LEU A 169 -5.42 5.29 6.98
C LEU A 169 -5.88 3.89 6.56
N ASP A 170 -5.50 2.85 7.29
CA ASP A 170 -5.94 1.48 7.03
C ASP A 170 -7.47 1.34 7.07
N SER A 171 -8.11 1.99 8.06
CA SER A 171 -9.58 2.07 8.13
C SER A 171 -10.17 2.78 6.92
N GLN A 172 -9.60 3.92 6.51
CA GLN A 172 -10.07 4.68 5.35
C GLN A 172 -9.92 3.91 4.04
N VAL A 173 -8.79 3.21 3.85
CA VAL A 173 -8.54 2.35 2.69
C VAL A 173 -9.56 1.22 2.66
N THR A 174 -9.77 0.54 3.78
CA THR A 174 -10.74 -0.56 3.88
C THR A 174 -12.17 -0.10 3.56
N GLU A 175 -12.58 1.04 4.13
CA GLU A 175 -13.90 1.62 3.86
C GLU A 175 -14.08 1.97 2.38
N LYS A 176 -13.10 2.65 1.76
CA LYS A 176 -13.15 3.01 0.34
C LYS A 176 -13.11 1.80 -0.58
N GLN A 177 -12.29 0.79 -0.27
CA GLN A 177 -12.25 -0.45 -1.02
C GLN A 177 -13.61 -1.15 -0.97
N THR A 178 -14.18 -1.32 0.21
CA THR A 178 -15.50 -1.94 0.38
C THR A 178 -16.59 -1.19 -0.38
N ALA A 179 -16.56 0.15 -0.34
CA ALA A 179 -17.51 0.97 -1.09
C ALA A 179 -17.31 0.86 -2.61
N SER A 180 -16.05 0.81 -3.08
CA SER A 180 -15.75 0.67 -4.50
C SER A 180 -16.08 -0.73 -5.04
N ASP A 181 -15.87 -1.78 -4.23
CA ASP A 181 -16.30 -3.16 -4.47
C ASP A 181 -17.81 -3.23 -4.69
N ALA A 182 -18.57 -2.67 -3.74
CA ALA A 182 -20.02 -2.63 -3.80
C ALA A 182 -20.49 -1.88 -5.05
N TYR A 183 -19.87 -0.72 -5.34
CA TYR A 183 -20.18 0.07 -6.53
C TYR A 183 -19.94 -0.72 -7.84
N PHE A 184 -18.82 -1.45 -7.93
CA PHE A 184 -18.48 -2.26 -9.09
C PHE A 184 -19.53 -3.36 -9.35
N ILE A 185 -20.03 -4.00 -8.29
CA ILE A 185 -21.08 -5.01 -8.38
C ILE A 185 -22.42 -4.39 -8.75
N ASP A 186 -22.85 -3.34 -8.04
CA ASP A 186 -24.17 -2.73 -8.19
C ASP A 186 -24.34 -2.04 -9.55
N SER A 187 -23.26 -1.48 -10.08
CA SER A 187 -23.24 -0.85 -11.40
C SER A 187 -23.15 -1.86 -12.56
N GLY A 188 -23.09 -3.17 -12.26
CA GLY A 188 -23.03 -4.22 -13.26
C GLY A 188 -21.70 -4.31 -14.01
N LEU A 189 -20.65 -3.69 -13.48
CA LEU A 189 -19.31 -3.73 -14.06
C LEU A 189 -18.66 -5.13 -13.88
N GLY A 190 -19.02 -5.83 -12.80
CA GLY A 190 -18.52 -7.17 -12.50
C GLY A 190 -19.31 -8.36 -13.07
N ARG A 191 -20.16 -8.15 -14.09
CA ARG A 191 -21.00 -9.20 -14.69
C ARG A 191 -20.46 -9.72 -16.01
#